data_AF-A0AAX3YP84-F1
#
_entry.id   AF-A0AAX3YP84-F1
#
_cell.length_a   1.000
_cell.length_b   1.000
_cell.length_c   1.000
_cell.angle_alpha   90.00
_cell.angle_beta   90.00
_cell.angle_gamma   90.00
#
_symmetry.space_group_name_H-M   'P 1'
#
loop_
_entity.id
_entity.type
_entity.pdbx_description
1 polymer ?
#
loop_
_entity_poly.entity_id
_entity_poly.type
_entity_poly.pdbx_seq_one_letter_code
_entity_poly.pdbx_strand_id
1 'polypeptide(L)'
;MGGIDTASDVTGVLLLVWIVSGSVCGVIAGTIAGRKNRDSLGFFLLGLLFPVIGVVAAILAAPGEPLPPLGMRAVTCPRCNTRQNVNAQLPNYECWQCKLDVQLPVA
;
A
#
# COMPACT_ATOMS: atom_id res chain seq x y z
N MET A 1 45.20 -13.04 -23.52
CA MET A 1 44.60 -11.70 -23.68
C MET A 1 43.15 -11.83 -23.26
N GLY A 2 42.80 -11.22 -22.13
CA GLY A 2 41.49 -11.32 -21.49
C GLY A 2 41.61 -10.57 -20.16
N GLY A 3 41.86 -9.27 -20.27
CA GLY A 3 41.92 -8.37 -19.13
C GLY A 3 40.51 -8.26 -18.57
N ILE A 4 40.35 -8.70 -17.33
CA ILE A 4 39.21 -8.40 -16.49
C ILE A 4 39.32 -6.89 -16.23
N ASP A 5 38.53 -6.08 -16.92
CA ASP A 5 38.43 -4.64 -16.68
C ASP A 5 37.82 -4.46 -15.29
N THR A 6 38.66 -4.51 -14.26
CA THR A 6 38.25 -4.69 -12.86
C THR A 6 37.23 -3.63 -12.41
N ALA A 7 37.20 -2.47 -13.06
CA ALA A 7 36.21 -1.43 -12.82
C ALA A 7 34.78 -1.79 -13.32
N SER A 8 34.64 -2.37 -14.51
CA SER A 8 33.33 -2.73 -15.06
C SER A 8 32.77 -3.99 -14.38
N ASP A 9 33.64 -4.95 -14.07
CA ASP A 9 33.28 -6.19 -13.37
C ASP A 9 32.83 -5.92 -11.92
N VAL A 10 33.55 -5.07 -11.19
CA VAL A 10 33.17 -4.69 -9.81
C VAL A 10 31.87 -3.89 -9.82
N THR A 11 31.67 -3.01 -10.79
CA THR A 11 30.39 -2.28 -10.96
C THR A 11 29.23 -3.23 -11.25
N GLY A 12 29.45 -4.22 -12.12
CA GLY A 12 28.46 -5.25 -12.44
C GLY A 12 28.07 -6.09 -11.22
N VAL A 13 29.06 -6.55 -10.43
CA VAL A 13 28.82 -7.31 -9.20
C VAL A 13 28.07 -6.47 -8.16
N LEU A 14 28.45 -5.20 -7.97
CA LEU A 14 27.77 -4.30 -7.03
C LEU A 14 26.31 -4.04 -7.42
N LEU A 15 26.03 -3.85 -8.71
CA LEU A 15 24.66 -3.70 -9.22
C LEU A 15 23.84 -4.97 -9.02
N LEU A 16 24.43 -6.15 -9.26
CA LEU A 16 23.77 -7.44 -9.04
C LEU A 16 23.40 -7.63 -7.56
N VAL A 17 24.34 -7.36 -6.65
CA VAL A 17 24.10 -7.42 -5.20
C VAL A 17 23.03 -6.41 -4.78
N TRP A 18 23.04 -5.20 -5.33
CA TRP A 18 22.05 -4.18 -5.02
C TRP A 18 20.65 -4.57 -5.48
N ILE A 19 20.50 -5.08 -6.71
CA ILE A 19 19.20 -5.55 -7.24
C ILE A 19 18.66 -6.73 -6.43
N VAL A 20 19.51 -7.71 -6.11
CA VAL A 20 19.10 -8.89 -5.34
C VAL A 20 18.68 -8.48 -3.93
N SER A 21 19.50 -7.70 -3.23
CA SER A 21 19.17 -7.24 -1.87
C SER A 21 17.93 -6.34 -1.85
N GLY A 22 17.82 -5.39 -2.78
CA GLY A 22 16.65 -4.53 -2.94
C GLY A 22 15.39 -5.32 -3.24
N SER A 23 15.43 -6.32 -4.12
CA SER A 23 14.26 -7.14 -4.43
C SER A 23 13.75 -7.92 -3.22
N VAL A 24 14.65 -8.52 -2.42
CA VAL A 24 14.28 -9.25 -1.19
C VAL A 24 13.66 -8.28 -0.17
N CYS A 25 14.29 -7.13 0.07
CA CYS A 25 13.76 -6.11 0.97
C CYS A 25 12.42 -5.55 0.50
N GLY A 26 12.25 -5.34 -0.81
CA GLY A 26 11.01 -4.90 -1.45
C GLY A 26 9.87 -5.89 -1.24
N VAL A 27 10.10 -7.19 -1.45
CA VAL A 27 9.07 -8.23 -1.21
C VAL A 27 8.64 -8.23 0.26
N ILE A 28 9.58 -8.13 1.20
CA ILE A 28 9.28 -8.09 2.63
C ILE A 28 8.46 -6.83 2.97
N ALA A 29 8.90 -5.66 2.54
CA ALA A 29 8.19 -4.40 2.78
C ALA A 29 6.77 -4.41 2.17
N GLY A 30 6.64 -4.88 0.92
CA GLY A 30 5.36 -4.96 0.22
C GLY A 30 4.40 -5.96 0.86
N THR A 31 4.88 -7.11 1.33
CA THR A 31 4.04 -8.11 2.03
C THR A 31 3.56 -7.61 3.39
N ILE A 32 4.41 -6.91 4.15
CA ILE A 32 4.03 -6.28 5.42
C ILE A 32 2.96 -5.19 5.18
N ALA A 33 3.15 -4.35 4.17
CA ALA A 33 2.19 -3.29 3.83
C ALA A 33 0.85 -3.86 3.35
N GLY A 34 0.87 -4.90 2.51
CA GLY A 34 -0.35 -5.55 2.01
C GLY A 34 -1.20 -6.17 3.12
N ARG A 35 -0.56 -6.80 4.11
CA ARG A 35 -1.26 -7.30 5.30
C ARG A 35 -1.91 -6.19 6.14
N LYS A 36 -1.41 -4.96 6.01
CA LYS A 36 -1.90 -3.77 6.68
C LYS A 36 -2.92 -2.99 5.86
N ASN A 37 -3.48 -3.52 4.76
CA ASN A 37 -4.39 -2.76 3.86
C ASN A 37 -3.77 -1.42 3.40
N ARG A 38 -2.46 -1.41 3.12
CA ARG A 38 -1.72 -0.28 2.56
C ARG A 38 -1.25 -0.62 1.15
N ASP A 39 -0.83 0.40 0.39
CA ASP A 39 -0.33 0.26 -0.98
C ASP A 39 0.91 -0.63 -1.07
N SER A 40 0.70 -1.93 -1.28
CA SER A 40 1.75 -2.96 -1.37
C SER A 40 2.81 -2.62 -2.42
N LEU A 41 2.39 -2.05 -3.55
CA LEU A 41 3.29 -1.68 -4.66
C LEU A 41 4.20 -0.49 -4.28
N GLY A 42 3.66 0.49 -3.55
CA GLY A 42 4.44 1.64 -3.08
C GLY A 42 5.55 1.22 -2.13
N PHE A 43 5.23 0.35 -1.15
CA PHE A 43 6.22 -0.17 -0.19
C PHE A 43 7.21 -1.15 -0.83
N PHE A 44 6.80 -1.91 -1.86
CA PHE A 44 7.71 -2.74 -2.64
C PHE A 44 8.79 -1.90 -3.34
N LEU A 45 8.39 -0.84 -4.05
CA LEU A 45 9.32 0.07 -4.72
C LEU A 45 10.23 0.79 -3.72
N LEU A 46 9.69 1.15 -2.55
CA LEU A 46 10.48 1.77 -1.49
C LEU A 46 11.56 0.83 -0.95
N GLY A 47 11.26 -0.46 -0.77
CA GLY A 47 12.25 -1.47 -0.41
C GLY A 47 13.22 -1.83 -1.54
N LEU A 48 12.84 -1.67 -2.80
CA LEU A 48 13.73 -1.88 -3.95
C LEU A 48 14.78 -0.75 -4.07
N LEU A 49 14.35 0.50 -3.93
CA LEU A 49 15.22 1.68 -4.03
C LEU A 49 16.05 1.91 -2.75
N PHE A 50 15.44 1.69 -1.59
CA PHE A 50 16.06 1.91 -0.28
C PHE A 50 15.82 0.69 0.62
N PRO A 51 16.63 -0.37 0.52
CA PRO A 51 16.36 -1.65 1.18
C PRO A 51 16.08 -1.56 2.68
N VAL A 52 16.94 -0.87 3.43
CA VAL A 52 16.77 -0.73 4.88
C VAL A 52 15.59 0.20 5.22
N ILE A 53 15.48 1.35 4.54
CA ILE A 53 14.46 2.35 4.83
C ILE A 53 13.07 1.82 4.48
N GLY A 54 12.93 1.09 3.37
CA GLY A 54 11.66 0.49 2.93
C GLY A 54 11.12 -0.51 3.94
N VAL A 55 11.98 -1.36 4.51
CA VAL A 55 11.57 -2.32 5.55
C VAL A 55 11.15 -1.61 6.83
N VAL A 56 11.95 -0.65 7.31
CA VAL A 56 11.62 0.13 8.53
C VAL A 56 10.31 0.90 8.35
N ALA A 57 10.12 1.55 7.21
CA ALA A 57 8.89 2.27 6.88
C ALA A 57 7.66 1.33 6.87
N ALA A 58 7.78 0.12 6.30
CA ALA A 58 6.69 -0.85 6.30
C ALA A 58 6.36 -1.37 7.71
N ILE A 59 7.36 -1.53 8.58
CA ILE A 59 7.17 -1.93 9.98
C ILE A 59 6.44 -0.83 10.76
N LEU A 60 6.91 0.42 10.66
CA LEU A 60 6.37 1.57 11.38
C LEU A 60 5.01 2.06 10.84
N ALA A 61 4.68 1.76 9.59
CA ALA A 61 3.40 2.14 9.01
C ALA A 61 2.23 1.56 9.83
N ALA A 62 1.34 2.43 10.29
CA ALA A 62 0.10 2.01 10.94
C ALA A 62 -0.76 1.19 9.94
N PRO A 63 -1.57 0.24 10.44
CA PRO A 63 -2.59 -0.40 9.63
C PRO A 63 -3.43 0.64 8.89
N GLY A 64 -3.59 0.45 7.59
CA GLY A 64 -4.54 1.16 6.76
C GLY A 64 -5.98 0.83 7.17
N GLU A 65 -6.91 1.53 6.54
CA GLU A 65 -8.33 1.35 6.84
C GLU A 65 -8.76 -0.07 6.42
N PRO A 66 -9.48 -0.79 7.29
CA PRO A 66 -9.96 -2.12 6.94
C PRO A 66 -10.87 -2.02 5.72
N LEU A 67 -10.69 -2.94 4.76
CA LEU A 67 -11.59 -3.01 3.63
C LEU A 67 -13.03 -3.21 4.12
N PRO A 68 -14.01 -2.52 3.50
CA PRO A 68 -15.40 -2.77 3.80
C PRO A 68 -15.77 -4.23 3.46
N PRO A 69 -16.70 -4.85 4.21
CA PRO A 69 -17.19 -6.20 3.92
C PRO A 69 -17.73 -6.32 2.49
N LEU A 70 -17.74 -7.54 1.93
CA LEU A 70 -18.30 -7.82 0.61
C LEU A 70 -19.74 -7.27 0.49
N GLY A 71 -20.00 -6.49 -0.56
CA GLY A 71 -21.29 -5.84 -0.79
C GLY A 71 -21.50 -4.52 -0.03
N MET A 72 -20.53 -4.09 0.79
CA MET A 72 -20.53 -2.78 1.43
C MET A 72 -19.45 -1.87 0.85
N ARG A 73 -19.66 -0.56 0.96
CA ARG A 73 -18.63 0.45 0.72
C ARG A 73 -18.48 1.37 1.93
N ALA A 74 -17.25 1.77 2.19
CA ALA A 74 -16.95 2.81 3.17
C ALA A 74 -17.31 4.17 2.57
N VAL A 75 -18.15 4.94 3.27
CA VAL A 75 -18.54 6.29 2.88
C VAL A 75 -18.34 7.24 4.06
N THR A 76 -18.01 8.48 3.74
CA THR A 76 -17.88 9.55 4.73
C THR A 76 -19.08 10.47 4.61
N CYS A 77 -19.81 10.69 5.71
CA CYS A 77 -20.96 11.58 5.70
C CYS A 77 -20.52 13.03 5.41
N PRO A 78 -21.14 13.73 4.43
CA PRO A 78 -20.74 15.09 4.07
C PRO A 78 -21.08 16.14 5.14
N ARG A 79 -21.93 15.80 6.12
CA ARG A 79 -22.38 16.72 7.17
C ARG A 79 -21.58 16.60 8.46
N CYS A 80 -21.42 15.38 8.99
CA CYS A 80 -20.78 15.16 10.28
C CYS A 80 -19.42 14.45 10.18
N ASN A 81 -18.93 14.18 8.96
CA ASN A 81 -17.64 13.54 8.69
C ASN A 81 -17.47 12.13 9.31
N THR A 82 -18.58 11.51 9.72
CA THR A 82 -18.58 10.14 10.25
C THR A 82 -18.34 9.16 9.12
N ARG A 83 -17.39 8.25 9.33
CA ARG A 83 -17.16 7.11 8.43
C ARG A 83 -18.08 5.96 8.81
N GLN A 84 -18.69 5.36 7.82
CA GLN A 84 -19.58 4.21 7.99
C GLN A 84 -19.56 3.31 6.76
N ASN A 85 -19.86 2.04 6.96
CA ASN A 85 -20.05 1.10 5.88
C ASN A 85 -21.55 1.06 5.53
N VAL A 86 -21.84 1.24 4.25
CA VAL A 86 -23.21 1.21 3.71
C VAL A 86 -23.29 0.17 2.62
N ASN A 87 -24.48 -0.37 2.37
CA ASN A 87 -24.69 -1.29 1.27
C ASN A 87 -24.38 -0.58 -0.06
N ALA A 88 -23.50 -1.16 -0.87
CA ALA A 88 -23.08 -0.57 -2.14
C ALA A 88 -24.19 -0.56 -3.20
N GLN A 89 -25.20 -1.42 -3.05
CA GLN A 89 -26.32 -1.55 -3.98
C GLN A 89 -27.48 -0.59 -3.69
N LEU A 90 -27.51 0.05 -2.52
CA LEU A 90 -28.58 0.99 -2.20
C LEU A 90 -28.30 2.36 -2.86
N PRO A 91 -29.34 3.01 -3.45
CA PRO A 91 -29.22 4.33 -4.05
C PRO A 91 -29.11 5.46 -3.01
N ASN A 92 -29.32 5.15 -1.73
CA ASN A 92 -29.21 6.08 -0.62
C ASN A 92 -28.76 5.36 0.65
N TYR A 93 -28.30 6.14 1.62
CA TYR A 93 -28.02 5.65 2.97
C TYR A 93 -28.42 6.68 4.02
N GLU A 94 -28.79 6.20 5.20
CA GLU A 94 -28.97 7.03 6.39
C GLU A 94 -27.66 7.07 7.20
N CYS A 95 -27.22 8.25 7.62
CA CYS A 95 -26.11 8.39 8.55
C CYS A 95 -26.52 7.99 9.97
N TRP A 96 -25.83 7.02 10.58
CA TRP A 96 -26.16 6.57 11.94
C TRP A 96 -26.01 7.67 12.99
N GLN A 97 -25.11 8.64 12.76
CA GLN A 97 -24.80 9.71 13.72
C GLN A 97 -25.71 10.94 13.57
N CYS A 98 -25.83 11.50 12.36
CA CYS A 98 -26.60 12.73 12.13
C CYS A 98 -27.96 12.53 11.48
N LYS A 99 -28.36 11.29 11.18
CA LYS A 99 -29.65 10.93 10.59
C LYS A 99 -29.95 11.57 9.23
N LEU A 100 -28.91 12.05 8.55
CA LEU A 100 -29.02 12.55 7.19
C LEU A 100 -29.18 11.39 6.20
N ASP A 101 -30.19 11.46 5.35
CA ASP A 101 -30.32 10.61 4.16
C ASP A 101 -29.50 11.22 3.01
N VAL A 102 -28.56 10.46 2.47
CA VAL A 102 -27.66 10.89 1.40
C VAL A 102 -27.84 9.97 0.21
N GLN A 103 -28.10 10.56 -0.96
CA GLN A 103 -28.12 9.82 -2.21
C GLN A 103 -26.71 9.47 -2.66
N LEU A 104 -26.58 8.22 -3.05
CA LEU A 104 -25.35 7.60 -3.45
C LEU A 104 -25.26 7.61 -4.98
N PRO A 105 -24.13 8.06 -5.56
CA PRO A 105 -23.93 7.87 -6.98
C PRO A 105 -23.89 6.36 -7.25
N VAL A 106 -24.80 5.92 -8.10
CA VAL A 106 -24.86 4.56 -8.63
C VAL A 106 -23.72 4.45 -9.63
N ALA A 107 -22.75 3.59 -9.34
CA ALA A 107 -21.62 3.30 -10.22
C ALA A 107 -21.97 2.14 -11.16
#